data_AF-A0A803J5E3-F1
#
_entry.id   AF-A0A803J5E3-F1
#
_cell.length_a   1.000
_cell.length_b   1.000
_cell.length_c   1.000
_cell.angle_alpha   90.00
_cell.angle_beta   90.00
_cell.angle_gamma   90.00
#
_symmetry.space_group_name_H-M   'P 1'
#
loop_
_entity.id
_entity.type
_entity.pdbx_description
1 polymer ?
#
loop_
_entity_poly.entity_id
_entity_poly.type
_entity_poly.pdbx_seq_one_letter_code
_entity_poly.pdbx_strand_id
1 'polypeptide(L)'
;QVQHFVFGHQEWNGNNTRKKYQGKGRAAKALKSLQFANPGKQTEFAPETSKREKRRLQTKSAASNSGQTAASKNKVYDSNGILICNGMDLCDCLDEDCLGCFYSCKKCGSNKCGVECRCDRKWLYEQIEVEGGDTIRNKHVG
;
A
#
# COMPACT_ATOMS: atom_id res chain seq x y z
N GLN A 1 19.20 14.98 -55.12
CA GLN A 1 19.07 15.33 -53.69
C GLN A 1 19.41 14.08 -52.90
N VAL A 2 20.65 14.00 -52.43
CA VAL A 2 21.20 12.86 -51.68
C VAL A 2 21.54 13.38 -50.29
N GLN A 3 20.87 12.83 -49.27
CA GLN A 3 21.24 13.10 -47.89
C GLN A 3 22.34 12.11 -47.49
N HIS A 4 23.56 12.64 -47.37
CA HIS A 4 24.68 11.98 -46.72
C HIS A 4 24.43 11.96 -45.21
N PHE A 5 24.47 10.78 -44.60
CA PHE A 5 24.76 10.62 -43.17
C PHE A 5 26.14 9.98 -43.06
N VAL A 6 27.11 10.76 -42.59
CA VAL A 6 28.47 10.31 -42.27
C VAL A 6 28.55 10.15 -40.76
N PHE A 7 28.72 8.92 -40.28
CA PHE A 7 29.06 8.64 -38.89
C PHE A 7 30.57 8.79 -38.72
N GLY A 8 31.01 9.88 -38.11
CA GLY A 8 32.42 10.11 -37.76
C GLY A 8 32.76 9.48 -36.40
N HIS A 9 33.61 8.46 -36.40
CA HIS A 9 34.38 8.05 -35.23
C HIS A 9 35.59 8.97 -35.11
N GLN A 10 35.86 9.53 -33.92
CA GLN A 10 37.12 10.23 -33.66
C GLN A 10 37.70 9.78 -32.32
N GLU A 11 38.88 9.19 -32.41
CA GLU A 11 39.68 8.64 -31.32
C GLU A 11 40.24 9.75 -30.43
N TRP A 12 40.27 9.50 -29.12
CA TRP A 12 40.84 10.40 -28.13
C TRP A 12 42.32 10.04 -27.90
N ASN A 13 43.22 10.95 -28.27
CA ASN A 13 44.65 10.86 -27.98
C ASN A 13 45.03 11.97 -27.01
N GLY A 14 45.20 11.62 -25.72
CA GLY A 14 45.56 12.54 -24.64
C GLY A 14 46.81 12.08 -23.91
N ASN A 15 47.96 12.67 -24.25
CA ASN A 15 49.26 12.35 -23.67
C ASN A 15 49.36 12.72 -22.17
N ASN A 16 49.89 11.76 -21.42
CA ASN A 16 50.18 11.79 -19.99
C ASN A 16 51.33 12.76 -19.64
N THR A 17 51.08 13.75 -18.79
CA THR A 17 52.16 14.45 -18.06
C THR A 17 51.92 14.34 -16.55
N ARG A 18 52.70 13.46 -15.92
CA ARG A 18 52.77 13.30 -14.47
C ARG A 18 53.41 14.54 -13.83
N LYS A 19 52.64 15.33 -13.07
CA LYS A 19 53.17 16.30 -12.10
C LYS A 19 53.04 15.74 -10.68
N LYS A 20 54.19 15.43 -10.05
CA LYS A 20 54.33 15.18 -8.61
C LYS A 20 54.03 16.50 -7.87
N TYR A 21 53.05 16.50 -6.98
CA TYR A 21 52.89 17.55 -5.96
C TYR A 21 53.09 16.95 -4.57
N GLN A 22 54.18 17.37 -3.91
CA GLN A 22 54.38 17.17 -2.48
C GLN A 22 53.45 18.11 -1.70
N GLY A 23 52.85 17.62 -0.61
CA GLY A 23 51.96 18.40 0.23
C GLY A 23 51.71 17.76 1.59
N LYS A 24 52.77 17.39 2.33
CA LYS A 24 52.68 17.05 3.75
C LYS A 24 52.31 18.33 4.53
N GLY A 25 51.03 18.52 4.83
CA GLY A 25 50.60 19.63 5.69
C GLY A 25 49.10 19.96 5.70
N ARG A 26 48.34 19.61 4.65
CA ARG A 26 46.88 19.88 4.62
C ARG A 26 46.03 18.74 5.18
N ALA A 27 46.42 17.49 4.99
CA ALA A 27 45.66 16.32 5.43
C ALA A 27 45.61 16.16 6.97
N ALA A 28 46.70 16.46 7.67
CA ALA A 28 46.79 16.29 9.12
C ALA A 28 45.89 17.28 9.89
N LYS A 29 45.71 18.51 9.36
CA LYS A 29 44.83 19.52 9.96
C LYS A 29 43.35 19.14 9.81
N ALA A 30 42.98 18.57 8.66
CA ALA A 30 41.63 18.09 8.40
C ALA A 30 41.23 16.91 9.31
N LEU A 31 42.14 15.97 9.57
CA LEU A 31 41.85 14.84 10.47
C LEU A 31 41.64 15.28 11.92
N LYS A 32 42.31 16.35 12.37
CA LYS A 32 42.17 16.85 13.74
C LYS A 32 40.87 17.63 13.95
N SER A 33 40.32 18.26 12.92
CA SER A 33 39.00 18.93 12.96
C SER A 33 37.80 17.98 12.82
N LEU A 34 38.03 16.71 12.44
CA LEU A 34 36.98 15.69 12.29
C LEU A 34 36.78 14.84 13.55
N GLN A 35 37.61 15.01 14.59
CA GLN A 35 37.43 14.30 15.86
C GLN A 35 36.38 15.02 16.72
N PHE A 36 35.27 14.34 16.97
CA PHE A 36 34.20 14.83 17.84
C PHE A 36 34.72 14.98 19.28
N ALA A 37 34.72 16.20 19.80
CA ALA A 37 35.22 16.51 21.15
C ALA A 37 34.36 15.92 22.29
N ASN A 38 33.26 15.23 21.98
CA ASN A 38 32.45 14.52 22.95
C ASN A 38 31.69 13.37 22.25
N PRO A 39 32.20 12.12 22.27
CA PRO A 39 31.62 11.01 21.53
C PRO A 39 30.28 10.50 22.10
N GLY A 40 29.76 11.11 23.17
CA GLY A 40 28.55 10.66 23.86
C GLY A 40 28.74 9.29 24.53
N LYS A 41 27.82 8.92 25.42
CA LYS A 41 27.83 7.55 25.98
C LYS A 41 27.39 6.59 24.88
N GLN A 42 28.27 5.65 24.52
CA GLN A 42 27.93 4.56 23.61
C GLN A 42 26.82 3.72 24.25
N THR A 43 25.57 3.95 23.85
CA THR A 43 24.48 3.05 24.19
C THR A 43 24.58 1.85 23.27
N GLU A 44 24.79 0.67 23.83
CA GLU A 44 24.67 -0.59 23.13
C GLU A 44 23.31 -0.62 22.40
N PHE A 45 23.36 -0.63 21.07
CA PHE A 45 22.17 -0.66 20.24
C PHE A 45 21.56 -2.06 20.36
N ALA A 46 20.70 -2.25 21.36
CA ALA A 46 19.96 -3.47 21.61
C ALA A 46 18.56 -3.36 20.96
N PRO A 47 18.40 -3.70 19.65
CA PRO A 47 17.14 -3.53 18.93
C PRO A 47 15.98 -4.32 19.57
N GLU A 48 16.32 -5.40 20.27
CA GLU A 48 15.38 -6.37 20.87
C GLU A 48 14.62 -5.84 22.11
N THR A 49 14.97 -4.69 22.68
CA THR A 49 14.34 -4.20 23.93
C THR A 49 13.53 -2.92 23.76
N SER A 50 13.40 -2.42 22.53
CA SER A 50 12.65 -1.19 22.26
C SER A 50 11.19 -1.32 22.70
N LYS A 51 10.66 -0.29 23.38
CA LYS A 51 9.22 -0.15 23.70
C LYS A 51 8.34 -0.31 22.46
N ARG A 52 8.88 -0.03 21.26
CA ARG A 52 8.23 -0.24 19.97
C ARG A 52 8.04 -1.72 19.63
N GLU A 53 9.01 -2.59 19.93
CA GLU A 53 8.92 -4.04 19.69
C GLU A 53 7.92 -4.69 20.65
N LYS A 54 7.90 -4.26 21.93
CA LYS A 54 6.89 -4.72 22.91
C LYS A 54 5.46 -4.46 22.44
N ARG A 55 5.21 -3.32 21.78
CA ARG A 55 3.89 -3.00 21.20
C ARG A 55 3.56 -3.90 19.99
N ARG A 56 4.57 -4.39 19.27
CA ARG A 56 4.43 -5.31 18.12
C ARG A 56 4.17 -6.77 18.54
N LEU A 57 4.62 -7.16 19.73
CA LEU A 57 4.39 -8.49 20.29
C LEU A 57 3.06 -8.59 21.07
N GLN A 58 2.61 -7.51 21.72
CA GLN A 58 1.28 -7.46 22.34
C GLN A 58 0.14 -7.54 21.30
N THR A 59 0.32 -7.04 20.08
CA THR A 59 -0.67 -7.20 19.01
C THR A 59 -0.74 -8.61 18.43
N LYS A 60 0.28 -9.44 18.63
CA LYS A 60 0.31 -10.83 18.13
C LYS A 60 -0.35 -11.83 19.09
N SER A 61 -0.39 -11.55 20.39
CA SER A 61 -0.98 -12.45 21.41
C SER A 61 -2.49 -12.27 21.60
N ALA A 62 -3.09 -11.22 21.05
CA ALA A 62 -4.55 -11.07 20.97
C ALA A 62 -5.16 -11.71 19.69
N ALA A 63 -4.34 -12.32 18.83
CA ALA A 63 -4.78 -12.93 17.57
C ALA A 63 -5.31 -14.37 17.72
N SER A 64 -5.51 -14.86 18.94
CA SER A 64 -5.95 -16.22 19.24
C SER A 64 -7.47 -16.42 19.25
N ASN A 65 -8.26 -15.42 18.87
CA ASN A 65 -9.69 -15.60 18.58
C ASN A 65 -10.05 -14.86 17.28
N SER A 66 -10.15 -15.63 16.19
CA SER A 66 -10.58 -15.22 14.83
C SER A 66 -9.77 -14.08 14.17
N GLY A 67 -8.57 -14.39 13.70
CA GLY A 67 -8.06 -14.11 12.34
C GLY A 67 -8.35 -12.78 11.60
N GLN A 68 -8.70 -11.68 12.24
CA GLN A 68 -9.00 -10.42 11.56
C GLN A 68 -7.85 -9.42 11.72
N THR A 69 -7.00 -9.35 10.70
CA THR A 69 -6.03 -8.26 10.55
C THR A 69 -6.74 -6.91 10.56
N ALA A 70 -6.08 -5.81 10.96
CA ALA A 70 -6.69 -4.48 11.02
C ALA A 70 -7.33 -4.01 9.68
N ALA A 71 -6.96 -4.60 8.55
CA ALA A 71 -7.57 -4.37 7.24
C ALA A 71 -8.99 -4.95 7.09
N SER A 72 -9.33 -5.98 7.88
CA SER A 72 -10.64 -6.65 7.91
C SER A 72 -11.73 -5.81 8.54
N LYS A 73 -11.38 -4.85 9.41
CA LYS A 73 -12.33 -4.06 10.20
C LYS A 73 -13.16 -3.04 9.39
N ASN A 74 -12.76 -2.76 8.15
CA ASN A 74 -13.44 -1.79 7.30
C ASN A 74 -14.21 -2.45 6.15
N LYS A 75 -14.33 -3.78 6.13
CA LYS A 75 -15.15 -4.47 5.13
C LYS A 75 -16.60 -4.46 5.59
N VAL A 76 -17.51 -4.39 4.63
CA VAL A 76 -18.96 -4.46 4.88
C VAL A 76 -19.54 -5.81 4.45
N TYR A 77 -18.89 -6.48 3.51
CA TYR A 77 -19.20 -7.84 3.06
C TYR A 77 -18.03 -8.79 3.35
N ASP A 78 -18.34 -10.05 3.62
CA ASP A 78 -17.35 -11.12 3.78
C ASP A 78 -16.81 -11.62 2.42
N SER A 79 -15.97 -12.67 2.45
CA SER A 79 -15.41 -13.27 1.23
C SER A 79 -16.43 -13.94 0.33
N ASN A 80 -17.60 -14.30 0.84
CA ASN A 80 -18.70 -14.91 0.10
C ASN A 80 -19.68 -13.87 -0.47
N GLY A 81 -19.51 -12.58 -0.13
CA GLY A 81 -20.42 -11.51 -0.51
C GLY A 81 -21.61 -11.38 0.43
N ILE A 82 -21.54 -11.94 1.64
CA ILE A 82 -22.57 -11.86 2.68
C ILE A 82 -22.31 -10.65 3.56
N LEU A 83 -23.37 -9.91 3.87
CA LEU A 83 -23.28 -8.67 4.64
C LEU A 83 -22.84 -8.97 6.08
N ILE A 84 -21.78 -8.31 6.56
CA ILE A 84 -21.17 -8.65 7.86
C ILE A 84 -22.06 -8.21 9.03
N CYS A 85 -22.82 -7.13 8.90
CA CYS A 85 -23.59 -6.56 10.01
C CYS A 85 -24.77 -7.44 10.46
N ASN A 86 -25.38 -8.20 9.53
CA ASN A 86 -26.58 -8.99 9.80
C ASN A 86 -26.60 -10.37 9.13
N GLY A 87 -25.56 -10.74 8.37
CA GLY A 87 -25.43 -12.05 7.75
C GLY A 87 -26.28 -12.27 6.50
N MET A 88 -26.84 -11.22 5.88
CA MET A 88 -27.74 -11.37 4.74
C MET A 88 -27.04 -11.32 3.38
N ASP A 89 -27.54 -12.11 2.43
CA ASP A 89 -27.10 -12.11 1.02
C ASP A 89 -27.86 -11.05 0.18
N LEU A 90 -27.66 -9.78 0.56
CA LEU A 90 -28.36 -8.65 -0.06
C LEU A 90 -27.80 -8.32 -1.45
N CYS A 91 -28.67 -8.28 -2.46
CA CYS A 91 -28.29 -7.84 -3.80
C CYS A 91 -27.95 -6.35 -3.81
N ASP A 92 -27.02 -5.94 -4.69
CA ASP A 92 -26.67 -4.52 -4.85
C ASP A 92 -27.85 -3.64 -5.35
N CYS A 93 -28.97 -4.23 -5.75
CA CYS A 93 -30.21 -3.51 -6.04
C CYS A 93 -31.05 -3.16 -4.78
N LEU A 94 -30.58 -3.56 -3.59
CA LEU A 94 -31.20 -3.30 -2.28
C LEU A 94 -32.57 -3.95 -2.03
N ASP A 95 -32.99 -4.86 -2.91
CA ASP A 95 -34.17 -5.70 -2.72
C ASP A 95 -33.78 -7.00 -2.00
N GLU A 96 -34.46 -7.28 -0.89
CA GLU A 96 -34.23 -8.42 0.01
C GLU A 96 -34.67 -9.75 -0.64
N ASP A 97 -35.69 -9.72 -1.49
CA ASP A 97 -36.25 -10.91 -2.16
C ASP A 97 -35.62 -11.15 -3.54
N CYS A 98 -34.68 -10.31 -3.96
CA CYS A 98 -34.04 -10.40 -5.25
C CYS A 98 -33.15 -11.64 -5.37
N LEU A 99 -33.49 -12.55 -6.29
CA LEU A 99 -32.70 -13.73 -6.62
C LEU A 99 -31.38 -13.40 -7.37
N GLY A 100 -31.25 -12.18 -7.88
CA GLY A 100 -30.10 -11.68 -8.64
C GLY A 100 -30.57 -11.01 -9.93
N CYS A 101 -30.36 -9.70 -10.05
CA CYS A 101 -30.78 -8.90 -11.19
C CYS A 101 -29.63 -8.45 -12.10
N PHE A 102 -28.38 -8.71 -11.70
CA PHE A 102 -27.20 -8.34 -12.46
C PHE A 102 -26.65 -9.53 -13.25
N TYR A 103 -25.80 -9.24 -14.23
CA TYR A 103 -25.01 -10.26 -14.91
C TYR A 103 -24.07 -10.97 -13.93
N SER A 104 -23.75 -12.23 -14.23
CA SER A 104 -22.92 -13.05 -13.36
C SER A 104 -21.55 -12.40 -13.14
N CYS A 105 -21.19 -12.23 -11.87
CA CYS A 105 -19.96 -11.56 -11.48
C CYS A 105 -18.74 -12.35 -11.94
N LYS A 106 -17.79 -11.70 -12.60
CA LYS A 106 -16.53 -12.33 -13.05
C LYS A 106 -15.62 -12.79 -11.91
N LYS A 107 -15.82 -12.29 -10.69
CA LYS A 107 -15.00 -12.65 -9.51
C LYS A 107 -15.58 -13.81 -8.71
N CYS A 108 -16.87 -13.78 -8.38
CA CYS A 108 -17.51 -14.77 -7.50
C CYS A 108 -18.64 -15.57 -8.16
N GLY A 109 -18.98 -15.29 -9.42
CA GLY A 109 -20.06 -15.98 -10.15
C GLY A 109 -21.48 -15.53 -9.78
N SER A 110 -21.68 -14.82 -8.66
CA SER A 110 -23.00 -14.35 -8.21
C SER A 110 -23.66 -13.35 -9.17
N ASN A 111 -24.98 -13.42 -9.32
CA ASN A 111 -25.81 -12.45 -10.05
C ASN A 111 -26.34 -11.29 -9.17
N LYS A 112 -25.82 -11.17 -7.95
CA LYS A 112 -26.23 -10.15 -6.97
C LYS A 112 -25.21 -9.00 -6.81
N CYS A 113 -24.07 -9.08 -7.49
CA CYS A 113 -23.10 -8.00 -7.52
C CYS A 113 -23.44 -6.99 -8.61
N GLY A 114 -23.34 -5.70 -8.31
CA GLY A 114 -23.46 -4.63 -9.27
C GLY A 114 -22.18 -4.47 -10.09
N VAL A 115 -21.71 -3.23 -10.22
CA VAL A 115 -20.50 -2.91 -11.03
C VAL A 115 -19.21 -3.52 -10.46
N GLU A 116 -19.16 -3.72 -9.14
CA GLU A 116 -18.03 -4.36 -8.47
C GLU A 116 -18.53 -5.54 -7.65
N CYS A 117 -17.66 -6.53 -7.45
CA CYS A 117 -17.97 -7.68 -6.61
C CYS A 117 -18.25 -7.25 -5.16
N ARG A 118 -19.26 -7.88 -4.54
CA ARG A 118 -19.58 -7.70 -3.11
C ARG A 118 -18.49 -8.28 -2.22
N CYS A 119 -17.85 -9.38 -2.61
CA CYS A 119 -16.85 -10.06 -1.80
C CYS A 119 -15.76 -9.11 -1.29
N ASP A 120 -15.59 -9.06 0.04
CA ASP A 120 -14.58 -8.29 0.76
C ASP A 120 -14.60 -6.76 0.54
N ARG A 121 -15.67 -6.23 -0.05
CA ARG A 121 -15.80 -4.79 -0.31
C ARG A 121 -16.00 -4.00 0.98
N LYS A 122 -15.68 -2.71 0.94
CA LYS A 122 -15.69 -1.79 2.09
C LYS A 122 -16.84 -0.77 2.10
N TRP A 123 -17.78 -0.89 1.16
CA TRP A 123 -18.85 0.08 1.02
C TRP A 123 -20.15 -0.57 0.56
N LEU A 124 -21.25 0.12 0.84
CA LEU A 124 -22.63 -0.25 0.52
C LEU A 124 -23.26 0.88 -0.31
N TYR A 125 -24.21 0.56 -1.17
CA TYR A 125 -25.12 1.60 -1.66
C TYR A 125 -25.97 2.09 -0.50
N GLU A 126 -25.98 3.39 -0.24
CA GLU A 126 -26.88 3.99 0.75
C GLU A 126 -28.30 4.11 0.19
N GLN A 127 -28.40 4.46 -1.09
CA GLN A 127 -29.64 4.72 -1.80
C GLN A 127 -29.45 4.50 -3.29
N ILE A 128 -30.51 4.13 -4.00
CA ILE A 128 -30.59 4.06 -5.46
C ILE A 128 -31.74 4.95 -5.92
N GLU A 129 -31.44 5.87 -6.83
CA GLU A 129 -32.45 6.66 -7.54
C GLU A 129 -32.82 5.94 -8.82
N VAL A 130 -34.12 5.75 -9.04
CA VAL A 130 -34.67 5.08 -10.22
C VAL A 130 -35.18 6.14 -11.19
N GLU A 131 -35.06 5.88 -12.50
CA GLU A 131 -35.65 6.74 -13.51
C GLU A 131 -37.17 6.86 -13.27
N GLY A 132 -37.65 8.08 -13.04
CA GLY A 132 -39.03 8.34 -12.60
C GLY A 132 -39.15 8.97 -11.21
N GLY A 133 -38.04 9.12 -10.48
CA GLY A 133 -37.98 9.85 -9.21
C GLY A 133 -38.18 8.98 -7.97
N ASP A 134 -38.39 7.67 -8.15
CA ASP A 134 -38.44 6.73 -7.05
C ASP A 134 -37.06 6.52 -6.42
N THR A 135 -37.05 6.26 -5.12
CA THR A 135 -35.84 6.16 -4.30
C THR A 135 -35.89 4.91 -3.45
N ILE A 136 -34.93 4.00 -3.64
CA ILE A 136 -34.75 2.79 -2.83
C ILE A 136 -33.63 3.05 -1.82
N ARG A 137 -33.97 3.11 -0.52
CA ARG A 137 -33.00 3.34 0.56
C ARG A 137 -32.55 2.01 1.18
N ASN A 138 -31.26 1.91 1.48
CA ASN A 138 -30.71 0.72 2.12
C ASN A 138 -31.14 0.65 3.60
N LYS A 139 -31.87 -0.41 3.96
CA LYS A 139 -32.38 -0.65 5.31
C LYS A 139 -31.34 -1.26 6.26
N HIS A 140 -30.15 -1.58 5.76
CA HIS A 140 -29.09 -2.28 6.50
C HIS A 140 -27.86 -1.41 6.76
N VAL A 141 -27.96 -0.10 6.47
CA VAL A 141 -26.98 0.91 6.88
C VAL A 141 -27.43 1.46 8.23
N GLY A 142 -26.56 1.32 9.25
CA GLY A 142 -26.77 1.80 10.61
C GLY A 142 -25.49 2.40 11.17
#